data_AF-A0A7V5N3Y1-F1
#
_entry.id   AF-A0A7V5N3Y1-F1
#
_cell.length_a   1.000
_cell.length_b   1.000
_cell.length_c   1.000
_cell.angle_alpha   90.00
_cell.angle_beta   90.00
_cell.angle_gamma   90.00
#
_symmetry.space_group_name_H-M   'P 1'
#
loop_
_entity.id
_entity.type
_entity.pdbx_description
1 polymer ?
#
loop_
_entity_poly.entity_id
_entity_poly.type
_entity_poly.pdbx_seq_one_letter_code
_entity_poly.pdbx_strand_id
1 'polypeptide(L)'
;MSKLVAFAAIQGARNIVSKAEGTYKRALEQYGPDQKLEFPNTAYYLPIIYSLLGIPVKTLRDAGKVLEIAKKLLPPIVKNRHNLPYLGPTLDAGMATLFAEEIVEAIRYVDDPDFYYPGEECDPENGHLWLGAADDVIMRKRGVEFVDGTAPGFAAIVGAAPDPETAKMIAEEYQRRNLYVFMCAHQAGTTFAEQLVQAGVQVGWNTRLVPFGPEISAAVYALGFANRAAMAFGGVKPGDYRKILLYNKDRIFAFVNALGEVNAEWAANAAGAINW
;
A
#
# COMPACT_ATOMS: atom_id res chain seq x y z
N MET A 1 -2.33 -3.18 22.60
CA MET A 1 -2.68 -2.01 21.77
C MET A 1 -3.56 -1.07 22.58
N SER A 2 -3.31 0.24 22.53
CA SER A 2 -4.11 1.24 23.29
C SER A 2 -5.54 1.33 22.78
N LYS A 3 -6.51 1.63 23.66
CA LYS A 3 -7.91 1.89 23.31
C LYS A 3 -8.05 2.97 22.24
N LEU A 4 -7.27 4.05 22.35
CA LEU A 4 -7.33 5.19 21.42
C LEU A 4 -6.84 4.79 20.02
N VAL A 5 -5.76 4.01 19.95
CA VAL A 5 -5.21 3.49 18.68
C VAL A 5 -6.19 2.53 18.02
N ALA A 6 -6.74 1.58 18.79
CA ALA A 6 -7.73 0.64 18.28
C ALA A 6 -8.99 1.36 17.79
N PHE A 7 -9.45 2.38 18.50
CA PHE A 7 -10.58 3.21 18.09
C PHE A 7 -10.30 3.96 16.78
N ALA A 8 -9.14 4.63 16.68
CA ALA A 8 -8.75 5.38 15.48
C ALA A 8 -8.65 4.47 14.24
N ALA A 9 -7.97 3.32 14.38
CA ALA A 9 -7.82 2.37 13.27
C ALA A 9 -9.16 1.76 12.83
N ILE A 10 -10.02 1.37 13.77
CA ILE A 10 -11.34 0.80 13.45
C ILE A 10 -12.26 1.85 12.82
N GLN A 11 -12.17 3.12 13.26
CA GLN A 11 -12.93 4.21 12.67
C GLN A 11 -12.43 4.54 11.26
N GLY A 12 -11.11 4.60 11.06
CA GLY A 12 -10.50 4.81 9.75
C GLY A 12 -10.87 3.71 8.76
N ALA A 13 -10.80 2.44 9.19
CA ALA A 13 -11.16 1.30 8.36
C ALA A 13 -12.62 1.37 7.88
N ARG A 14 -13.55 1.74 8.76
CA ARG A 14 -14.96 1.98 8.36
C ARG A 14 -15.09 3.08 7.32
N ASN A 15 -14.40 4.20 7.53
CA ASN A 15 -14.45 5.33 6.62
C ASN A 15 -13.92 4.94 5.23
N ILE A 16 -12.77 4.26 5.18
CA ILE A 16 -12.13 3.82 3.95
C ILE A 16 -12.99 2.79 3.22
N VAL A 17 -13.49 1.76 3.90
CA VAL A 17 -14.36 0.75 3.28
C VAL A 17 -15.65 1.38 2.73
N SER A 18 -16.22 2.35 3.46
CA SER A 18 -17.40 3.10 2.98
C SER A 18 -17.09 3.95 1.74
N LYS A 19 -15.96 4.67 1.74
CA LYS A 19 -15.49 5.43 0.56
C LYS A 19 -15.24 4.50 -0.63
N ALA A 20 -14.57 3.38 -0.42
CA ALA A 20 -14.28 2.39 -1.45
C ALA A 20 -15.57 1.78 -2.02
N GLU A 21 -16.58 1.54 -1.19
CA GLU A 21 -17.90 1.11 -1.66
C GLU A 21 -18.57 2.17 -2.56
N GLY A 22 -18.44 3.46 -2.23
CA GLY A 22 -18.90 4.55 -3.08
C GLY A 22 -18.18 4.57 -4.43
N THR A 23 -16.84 4.50 -4.42
CA THR A 23 -16.02 4.44 -5.64
C THR A 23 -16.37 3.23 -6.50
N TYR A 24 -16.55 2.06 -5.88
CA TYR A 24 -16.94 0.83 -6.54
C TYR A 24 -18.33 0.93 -7.18
N LYS A 25 -19.32 1.46 -6.48
CA LYS A 25 -20.69 1.63 -7.02
C LYS A 25 -20.68 2.56 -8.24
N ARG A 26 -20.00 3.70 -8.15
CA ARG A 26 -19.82 4.62 -9.29
C ARG A 26 -19.17 3.90 -10.48
N ALA A 27 -18.05 3.21 -10.26
CA ALA A 27 -17.36 2.49 -11.33
C ALA A 27 -18.24 1.39 -11.95
N LEU A 28 -19.02 0.69 -11.13
CA LEU A 28 -19.96 -0.35 -11.58
C LEU A 28 -21.09 0.23 -12.43
N GLU A 29 -21.64 1.38 -12.05
CA GLU A 29 -22.64 2.11 -12.84
C GLU A 29 -22.08 2.64 -14.16
N GLN A 30 -20.83 3.12 -14.14
CA GLN A 30 -20.20 3.76 -15.29
C GLN A 30 -19.68 2.75 -16.33
N TYR A 31 -19.02 1.68 -15.91
CA TYR A 31 -18.31 0.74 -16.79
C TYR A 31 -18.95 -0.65 -16.85
N GLY A 32 -19.87 -0.97 -15.92
CA GLY A 32 -20.51 -2.27 -15.83
C GLY A 32 -19.65 -3.35 -15.15
N PRO A 33 -20.25 -4.52 -14.82
CA PRO A 33 -19.63 -5.55 -14.00
C PRO A 33 -18.43 -6.26 -14.65
N ASP A 34 -18.35 -6.24 -15.98
CA ASP A 34 -17.36 -7.00 -16.74
C ASP A 34 -16.14 -6.14 -17.13
N GLN A 35 -16.11 -4.87 -16.72
CA GLN A 35 -14.93 -4.01 -16.82
C GLN A 35 -13.74 -4.69 -16.14
N LYS A 36 -12.64 -4.79 -16.90
CA LYS A 36 -11.39 -5.40 -16.44
C LYS A 36 -10.72 -4.52 -15.39
N LEU A 37 -10.21 -5.15 -14.33
CA LEU A 37 -9.34 -4.53 -13.34
C LEU A 37 -8.01 -5.27 -13.35
N GLU A 38 -6.92 -4.55 -13.61
CA GLU A 38 -5.58 -5.10 -13.59
C GLU A 38 -4.54 -4.03 -13.25
N PHE A 39 -3.48 -4.44 -12.57
CA PHE A 39 -2.25 -3.66 -12.50
C PHE A 39 -1.36 -3.94 -13.72
N PRO A 40 -0.45 -3.03 -14.08
CA PRO A 40 0.38 -3.17 -15.26
C PRO A 40 1.26 -4.42 -15.19
N ASN A 41 1.20 -5.24 -16.25
CA ASN A 41 2.13 -6.35 -16.52
C ASN A 41 2.41 -7.26 -15.30
N THR A 42 1.35 -7.70 -14.61
CA THR A 42 1.44 -8.62 -13.46
C THR A 42 0.65 -9.90 -13.65
N ALA A 43 1.24 -11.04 -13.30
CA ALA A 43 0.56 -12.33 -13.22
C ALA A 43 -0.15 -12.56 -11.86
N TYR A 44 -0.04 -11.60 -10.93
CA TYR A 44 -0.51 -11.73 -9.55
C TYR A 44 -1.81 -10.96 -9.26
N TYR A 45 -2.54 -10.55 -10.31
CA TYR A 45 -3.82 -9.82 -10.18
C TYR A 45 -3.67 -8.58 -9.27
N LEU A 46 -4.50 -8.46 -8.24
CA LEU A 46 -4.35 -7.54 -7.13
C LEU A 46 -3.56 -8.25 -6.01
N PRO A 47 -2.27 -7.95 -5.81
CA PRO A 47 -1.37 -8.77 -5.03
C PRO A 47 -1.75 -9.04 -3.58
N ILE A 48 -2.26 -8.06 -2.84
CA ILE A 48 -2.64 -8.24 -1.43
C ILE A 48 -3.83 -9.19 -1.35
N ILE A 49 -4.87 -8.92 -2.12
CA ILE A 49 -6.07 -9.76 -2.20
C ILE A 49 -5.73 -11.17 -2.67
N TYR A 50 -4.95 -11.29 -3.75
CA TYR A 50 -4.63 -12.58 -4.34
C TYR A 50 -3.76 -13.42 -3.41
N SER A 51 -2.73 -12.83 -2.80
CA SER A 51 -1.85 -13.56 -1.87
C SER A 51 -2.56 -14.01 -0.61
N LEU A 52 -3.46 -13.20 -0.03
CA LEU A 52 -4.07 -13.50 1.26
C LEU A 52 -5.39 -14.26 1.15
N LEU A 53 -6.20 -13.99 0.12
CA LEU A 53 -7.50 -14.65 -0.07
C LEU A 53 -7.47 -15.72 -1.16
N GLY A 54 -6.45 -15.75 -2.03
CA GLY A 54 -6.39 -16.65 -3.18
C GLY A 54 -7.39 -16.29 -4.29
N ILE A 55 -8.03 -15.11 -4.20
CA ILE A 55 -9.06 -14.67 -5.14
C ILE A 55 -8.41 -13.91 -6.30
N PRO A 56 -8.46 -14.42 -7.55
CA PRO A 56 -7.95 -13.70 -8.71
C PRO A 56 -8.98 -12.66 -9.15
N VAL A 57 -8.84 -11.41 -8.70
CA VAL A 57 -9.71 -10.31 -9.13
C VAL A 57 -9.38 -9.94 -10.58
N LYS A 58 -10.32 -10.15 -11.50
CA LYS A 58 -10.16 -9.83 -12.93
C LYS A 58 -11.08 -8.71 -13.41
N THR A 59 -12.22 -8.53 -12.74
CA THR A 59 -13.25 -7.57 -13.12
C THR A 59 -13.85 -6.86 -11.91
N LEU A 60 -14.61 -5.80 -12.16
CA LEU A 60 -15.40 -5.13 -11.11
C LEU A 60 -16.30 -6.12 -10.34
N ARG A 61 -16.93 -7.08 -11.02
CA ARG A 61 -17.73 -8.12 -10.35
C ARG A 61 -16.96 -8.90 -9.29
N ASP A 62 -15.70 -9.23 -9.55
CA ASP A 62 -14.86 -9.95 -8.60
C ASP A 62 -14.42 -9.05 -7.44
N ALA A 63 -14.13 -7.77 -7.71
CA ALA A 63 -13.84 -6.78 -6.68
C ALA A 63 -15.02 -6.62 -5.70
N GLY A 64 -16.27 -6.65 -6.19
CA GLY A 64 -17.46 -6.62 -5.34
C GLY A 64 -17.51 -7.76 -4.31
N LYS A 65 -17.07 -8.97 -4.68
CA LYS A 65 -17.00 -10.11 -3.73
C LYS A 65 -16.00 -9.84 -2.60
N VAL A 66 -14.88 -9.22 -2.94
CA VAL A 66 -13.81 -8.89 -1.98
C VAL A 66 -14.23 -7.75 -1.06
N LEU A 67 -14.94 -6.73 -1.56
CA LEU A 67 -15.52 -5.69 -0.72
C LEU A 67 -16.49 -6.25 0.32
N GLU A 68 -17.29 -7.25 -0.04
CA GLU A 68 -18.16 -7.92 0.94
C GLU A 68 -17.37 -8.70 2.00
N ILE A 69 -16.20 -9.24 1.67
CA ILE A 69 -15.27 -9.83 2.65
C ILE A 69 -14.71 -8.73 3.56
N ALA A 70 -14.24 -7.62 3.00
CA ALA A 70 -13.71 -6.49 3.77
C ALA A 70 -14.75 -5.95 4.76
N LYS A 71 -16.02 -5.81 4.35
CA LYS A 71 -17.12 -5.40 5.24
C LYS A 71 -17.35 -6.36 6.40
N LYS A 72 -17.26 -7.68 6.16
CA LYS A 72 -17.41 -8.70 7.21
C LYS A 72 -16.27 -8.70 8.21
N LEU A 73 -15.08 -8.28 7.80
CA LEU A 73 -13.90 -8.13 8.67
C LEU A 73 -13.99 -6.90 9.58
N LEU A 74 -14.87 -5.92 9.30
CA LEU A 74 -14.97 -4.72 10.12
C LEU A 74 -15.53 -5.05 11.52
N PRO A 75 -14.74 -4.89 12.59
CA PRO A 75 -15.19 -5.17 13.95
C PRO A 75 -16.17 -4.09 14.42
N PRO A 76 -17.01 -4.32 15.44
CA PRO A 76 -17.85 -3.28 16.04
C PRO A 76 -17.02 -2.09 16.57
N ILE A 77 -17.62 -0.90 16.62
CA ILE A 77 -16.96 0.28 17.19
C ILE A 77 -16.62 0.02 18.66
N VAL A 78 -15.41 0.44 19.07
CA VAL A 78 -14.92 0.26 20.45
C VAL A 78 -15.85 1.01 21.42
N LYS A 79 -16.52 0.27 22.32
CA LYS A 79 -17.43 0.84 23.32
C LYS A 79 -16.66 1.58 24.43
N ASN A 80 -17.32 2.55 25.08
CA ASN A 80 -16.65 3.38 26.09
C ASN A 80 -16.47 2.75 27.47
N ARG A 81 -17.47 2.01 27.98
CA ARG A 81 -17.51 1.51 29.38
C ARG A 81 -17.04 0.07 29.58
N HIS A 82 -17.18 -0.80 28.58
CA HIS A 82 -16.73 -2.20 28.62
C HIS A 82 -15.97 -2.50 27.34
N ASN A 83 -14.70 -2.11 27.31
CA ASN A 83 -13.84 -2.26 26.16
C ASN A 83 -12.86 -3.41 26.40
N LEU A 84 -12.85 -4.36 25.48
CA LEU A 84 -11.76 -5.29 25.33
C LEU A 84 -11.15 -5.02 23.95
N PRO A 85 -10.40 -3.91 23.77
CA PRO A 85 -9.74 -3.63 22.50
C PRO A 85 -8.65 -4.68 22.32
N TYR A 86 -9.01 -5.77 21.65
CA TYR A 86 -8.10 -6.85 21.33
C TYR A 86 -7.34 -6.50 20.05
N LEU A 87 -6.10 -6.97 20.00
CA LEU A 87 -5.24 -6.81 18.83
C LEU A 87 -5.91 -7.38 17.56
N GLY A 88 -6.51 -8.57 17.64
CA GLY A 88 -7.15 -9.26 16.51
C GLY A 88 -8.16 -8.38 15.74
N PRO A 89 -9.24 -7.89 16.38
CA PRO A 89 -10.20 -6.99 15.73
C PRO A 89 -9.57 -5.76 15.05
N THR A 90 -8.54 -5.17 15.65
CA THR A 90 -7.85 -4.03 15.03
C THR A 90 -7.05 -4.45 13.80
N LEU A 91 -6.41 -5.62 13.83
CA LEU A 91 -5.74 -6.18 12.65
C LEU A 91 -6.73 -6.56 11.54
N ASP A 92 -7.91 -7.09 11.88
CA ASP A 92 -8.98 -7.39 10.92
C ASP A 92 -9.50 -6.11 10.23
N ALA A 93 -9.69 -5.03 10.99
CA ALA A 93 -9.99 -3.71 10.44
C ALA A 93 -8.88 -3.21 9.50
N GLY A 94 -7.62 -3.43 9.85
CA GLY A 94 -6.48 -3.15 8.98
C GLY A 94 -6.53 -3.94 7.68
N MET A 95 -6.82 -5.24 7.74
CA MET A 95 -6.97 -6.08 6.55
C MET A 95 -8.11 -5.62 5.64
N ALA A 96 -9.27 -5.28 6.22
CA ALA A 96 -10.39 -4.72 5.47
C ALA A 96 -10.01 -3.43 4.73
N THR A 97 -9.17 -2.60 5.36
CA THR A 97 -8.67 -1.35 4.78
C THR A 97 -7.83 -1.60 3.54
N LEU A 98 -6.83 -2.48 3.66
CA LEU A 98 -5.92 -2.78 2.56
C LEU A 98 -6.63 -3.42 1.36
N PHE A 99 -7.60 -4.32 1.60
CA PHE A 99 -8.42 -4.87 0.52
C PHE A 99 -9.27 -3.80 -0.18
N ALA A 100 -9.85 -2.88 0.58
CA ALA A 100 -10.65 -1.80 0.02
C ALA A 100 -9.81 -0.82 -0.82
N GLU A 101 -8.64 -0.44 -0.32
CA GLU A 101 -7.74 0.48 -1.03
C GLU A 101 -7.10 -0.15 -2.26
N GLU A 102 -6.72 -1.43 -2.22
CA GLU A 102 -6.18 -2.10 -3.40
C GLU A 102 -7.21 -2.15 -4.54
N ILE A 103 -8.50 -2.27 -4.21
CA ILE A 103 -9.59 -2.17 -5.19
C ILE A 103 -9.74 -0.75 -5.71
N VAL A 104 -9.68 0.27 -4.84
CA VAL A 104 -9.78 1.68 -5.25
C VAL A 104 -8.62 2.06 -6.19
N GLU A 105 -7.42 1.60 -5.86
CA GLU A 105 -6.23 1.78 -6.70
C GLU A 105 -6.39 1.07 -8.05
N ALA A 106 -6.91 -0.17 -8.08
CA ALA A 106 -7.21 -0.85 -9.34
C ALA A 106 -8.26 -0.12 -10.19
N ILE A 107 -9.25 0.50 -9.55
CA ILE A 107 -10.26 1.33 -10.24
C ILE A 107 -9.63 2.61 -10.79
N ARG A 108 -8.67 3.21 -10.08
CA ARG A 108 -7.95 4.40 -10.56
C ARG A 108 -7.24 4.16 -11.89
N TYR A 109 -6.62 2.99 -12.08
CA TYR A 109 -6.05 2.61 -13.38
C TYR A 109 -7.07 2.56 -14.53
N VAL A 110 -8.37 2.43 -14.22
CA VAL A 110 -9.45 2.50 -15.22
C VAL A 110 -9.94 3.94 -15.40
N ASP A 111 -10.09 4.69 -14.30
CA ASP A 111 -10.60 6.06 -14.34
C ASP A 111 -9.61 7.06 -14.95
N ASP A 112 -8.33 6.88 -14.66
CA ASP A 112 -7.24 7.76 -15.07
C ASP A 112 -6.00 6.93 -15.45
N PRO A 113 -6.00 6.31 -16.66
CA PRO A 113 -4.94 5.39 -17.08
C PRO A 113 -3.54 6.02 -17.14
N ASP A 114 -3.46 7.34 -17.33
CA ASP A 114 -2.21 8.08 -17.48
C ASP A 114 -1.69 8.67 -16.14
N PHE A 115 -2.44 8.47 -15.04
CA PHE A 115 -2.09 8.98 -13.72
C PHE A 115 -0.76 8.40 -13.19
N TYR A 116 -0.56 7.10 -13.40
CA TYR A 116 0.66 6.40 -13.01
C TYR A 116 1.58 6.26 -14.21
N TYR A 117 2.87 6.46 -13.98
CA TYR A 117 3.91 6.30 -14.99
C TYR A 117 4.68 5.00 -14.73
N PRO A 118 4.23 3.87 -15.32
CA PRO A 118 4.86 2.59 -15.09
C PRO A 118 6.27 2.58 -15.69
N GLY A 119 7.28 2.47 -14.82
CA GLY A 119 8.68 2.47 -15.24
C GLY A 119 9.64 2.41 -14.05
N GLU A 120 10.94 2.37 -14.35
CA GLU A 120 12.00 2.44 -13.34
C GLU A 120 12.33 3.88 -12.92
N GLU A 121 12.05 4.86 -13.78
CA GLU A 121 12.40 6.26 -13.60
C GLU A 121 11.13 7.12 -13.58
N CYS A 122 11.14 8.12 -12.70
CA CYS A 122 10.13 9.16 -12.67
C CYS A 122 10.50 10.28 -13.65
N ASP A 123 9.50 11.01 -14.14
CA ASP A 123 9.70 12.22 -14.92
C ASP A 123 8.88 13.38 -14.31
N PRO A 124 9.37 13.97 -13.20
CA PRO A 124 8.65 15.04 -12.52
C PRO A 124 8.47 16.30 -13.36
N GLU A 125 9.35 16.55 -14.35
CA GLU A 125 9.29 17.73 -15.21
C GLU A 125 8.05 17.71 -16.13
N ASN A 126 7.62 16.51 -16.52
CA ASN A 126 6.40 16.29 -17.31
C ASN A 126 5.19 15.85 -16.46
N GLY A 127 5.26 15.99 -15.13
CA GLY A 127 4.16 15.65 -14.21
C GLY A 127 4.02 14.16 -13.88
N HIS A 128 4.98 13.33 -14.30
CA HIS A 128 4.99 11.87 -14.12
C HIS A 128 5.82 11.46 -12.90
N LEU A 129 5.39 11.92 -11.72
CA LEU A 129 6.08 11.60 -10.46
C LEU A 129 5.71 10.19 -9.95
N TRP A 130 4.47 9.76 -10.12
CA TRP A 130 3.93 8.58 -9.41
C TRP A 130 4.10 7.30 -10.23
N LEU A 131 4.74 6.29 -9.65
CA LEU A 131 5.02 5.02 -10.34
C LEU A 131 3.91 3.98 -10.18
N GLY A 132 3.10 4.09 -9.12
CA GLY A 132 2.02 3.13 -8.84
C GLY A 132 2.52 1.69 -8.63
N ALA A 133 1.74 0.71 -9.09
CA ALA A 133 2.09 -0.69 -9.01
C ALA A 133 3.33 -1.02 -9.87
N ALA A 134 4.36 -1.57 -9.24
CA ALA A 134 5.50 -2.14 -9.96
C ALA A 134 5.04 -3.31 -10.86
N ASP A 135 5.51 -3.40 -12.09
CA ASP A 135 5.27 -4.58 -12.91
C ASP A 135 6.08 -5.81 -12.45
N ASP A 136 5.86 -6.97 -13.07
CA ASP A 136 6.57 -8.20 -12.71
C ASP A 136 8.06 -8.19 -13.11
N VAL A 137 8.48 -7.35 -14.05
CA VAL A 137 9.89 -7.23 -14.45
C VAL A 137 10.66 -6.49 -13.35
N ILE A 138 10.15 -5.34 -12.92
CA ILE A 138 10.68 -4.56 -11.80
C ILE A 138 10.62 -5.39 -10.52
N MET A 139 9.50 -6.06 -10.25
CA MET A 139 9.36 -6.92 -9.07
C MET A 139 10.40 -8.03 -9.04
N ARG A 140 10.68 -8.70 -10.17
CA ARG A 140 11.72 -9.73 -10.22
C ARG A 140 13.13 -9.16 -10.07
N LYS A 141 13.42 -8.05 -10.76
CA LYS A 141 14.74 -7.40 -10.75
C LYS A 141 15.09 -6.85 -9.37
N ARG A 142 14.15 -6.18 -8.71
CA ARG A 142 14.36 -5.50 -7.42
C ARG A 142 14.04 -6.40 -6.24
N GLY A 143 13.10 -7.33 -6.41
CA GLY A 143 12.70 -8.27 -5.36
C GLY A 143 13.80 -9.25 -4.96
N VAL A 144 14.70 -9.62 -5.88
CA VAL A 144 15.83 -10.50 -5.56
C VAL A 144 16.78 -9.87 -4.54
N GLU A 145 16.93 -8.53 -4.55
CA GLU A 145 17.80 -7.80 -3.62
C GLU A 145 17.35 -7.98 -2.16
N PHE A 146 16.06 -8.18 -1.91
CA PHE A 146 15.51 -8.46 -0.57
C PHE A 146 15.75 -9.91 -0.14
N VAL A 147 15.88 -10.83 -1.10
CA VAL A 147 16.06 -12.26 -0.82
C VAL A 147 17.53 -12.59 -0.58
N ASP A 148 18.43 -11.99 -1.36
CA ASP A 148 19.88 -12.18 -1.24
C ASP A 148 20.53 -11.27 -0.18
N GLY A 149 19.79 -10.30 0.35
CA GLY A 149 20.21 -9.39 1.41
C GLY A 149 21.01 -8.17 0.94
N THR A 150 21.11 -7.95 -0.38
CA THR A 150 21.71 -6.73 -0.96
C THR A 150 20.95 -5.48 -0.51
N ALA A 151 19.61 -5.57 -0.48
CA ALA A 151 18.76 -4.60 0.16
C ALA A 151 18.21 -5.23 1.45
N PRO A 152 18.60 -4.74 2.64
CA PRO A 152 18.17 -5.34 3.90
C PRO A 152 16.66 -5.22 4.12
N GLY A 153 15.99 -4.29 3.44
CA GLY A 153 14.59 -4.00 3.67
C GLY A 153 14.15 -2.69 3.04
N PHE A 154 12.99 -2.18 3.47
CA PHE A 154 12.50 -0.88 3.01
C PHE A 154 11.87 -0.06 4.13
N ALA A 155 12.01 1.26 4.00
CA ALA A 155 11.30 2.25 4.79
C ALA A 155 10.07 2.70 4.00
N ALA A 156 8.86 2.44 4.51
CA ALA A 156 7.63 3.01 3.97
C ALA A 156 7.40 4.38 4.61
N ILE A 157 7.68 5.45 3.88
CA ILE A 157 7.45 6.82 4.33
C ILE A 157 6.05 7.25 3.92
N VAL A 158 5.28 7.72 4.89
CA VAL A 158 3.92 8.23 4.72
C VAL A 158 3.89 9.69 5.10
N GLY A 159 3.41 10.57 4.22
CA GLY A 159 3.30 12.01 4.48
C GLY A 159 4.47 12.82 3.97
N ALA A 160 4.89 13.82 4.76
CA ALA A 160 5.92 14.78 4.38
C ALA A 160 6.79 15.16 5.59
N ALA A 161 8.08 15.39 5.34
CA ALA A 161 8.99 15.93 6.35
C ALA A 161 8.63 17.41 6.66
N PRO A 162 9.17 17.99 7.75
CA PRO A 162 8.95 19.42 8.05
C PRO A 162 9.37 20.36 6.92
N ASP A 163 10.42 19.99 6.17
CA ASP A 163 11.00 20.77 5.08
C ASP A 163 11.79 19.88 4.09
N PRO A 164 12.09 20.37 2.87
CA PRO A 164 12.84 19.62 1.85
C PRO A 164 14.27 19.22 2.25
N GLU A 165 14.95 20.01 3.09
CA GLU A 165 16.32 19.71 3.52
C GLU A 165 16.32 18.51 4.48
N THR A 166 15.37 18.48 5.40
CA THR A 166 15.12 17.33 6.28
C THR A 166 14.70 16.10 5.48
N ALA A 167 13.83 16.25 4.46
CA ALA A 167 13.44 15.14 3.59
C ALA A 167 14.66 14.51 2.89
N LYS A 168 15.50 15.35 2.28
CA LYS A 168 16.75 14.95 1.63
C LYS A 168 17.69 14.23 2.59
N MET A 169 17.90 14.78 3.79
CA MET A 169 18.73 14.16 4.82
C MET A 169 18.25 12.74 5.16
N ILE A 170 16.94 12.57 5.38
CA ILE A 170 16.34 11.26 5.69
C ILE A 170 16.54 10.28 4.52
N ALA A 171 16.27 10.71 3.28
CA ALA A 171 16.41 9.87 2.10
C ALA A 171 17.86 9.41 1.89
N GLU A 172 18.83 10.32 1.99
CA GLU A 172 20.25 10.00 1.85
C GLU A 172 20.74 9.02 2.93
N GLU A 173 20.28 9.17 4.17
CA GLU A 173 20.62 8.23 5.26
C GLU A 173 20.09 6.81 4.99
N TYR A 174 18.90 6.68 4.42
CA TYR A 174 18.37 5.37 4.02
C TYR A 174 19.10 4.79 2.81
N GLN A 175 19.46 5.61 1.83
CA GLN A 175 20.26 5.17 0.69
C GLN A 175 21.66 4.71 1.10
N ARG A 176 22.34 5.41 2.04
CA ARG A 176 23.64 4.99 2.60
C ARG A 176 23.59 3.60 3.24
N ARG A 177 22.41 3.18 3.71
CA ARG A 177 22.15 1.87 4.30
C ARG A 177 21.60 0.84 3.31
N ASN A 178 21.56 1.18 2.01
CA ASN A 178 20.99 0.37 0.93
C ASN A 178 19.51 0.01 1.12
N LEU A 179 18.75 0.82 1.86
CA LEU A 179 17.31 0.61 2.01
C LEU A 179 16.56 1.17 0.81
N TYR A 180 15.49 0.47 0.42
CA TYR A 180 14.46 1.10 -0.39
C TYR A 180 13.63 2.06 0.46
N VAL A 181 13.23 3.18 -0.13
CA VAL A 181 12.30 4.12 0.46
C VAL A 181 11.07 4.15 -0.41
N PHE A 182 9.96 3.65 0.12
CA PHE A 182 8.67 3.59 -0.55
C PHE A 182 7.81 4.73 -0.01
N MET A 183 7.34 5.62 -0.88
CA MET A 183 6.77 6.90 -0.47
C MET A 183 5.32 7.01 -0.91
N CYS A 184 4.42 7.33 0.03
CA CYS A 184 3.02 7.63 -0.28
C CYS A 184 2.42 8.65 0.68
N ALA A 185 1.17 9.05 0.41
CA ALA A 185 0.37 10.00 1.18
C ALA A 185 0.91 11.44 1.23
N HIS A 186 0.00 12.38 1.09
CA HIS A 186 0.25 13.80 1.23
C HIS A 186 -0.06 14.27 2.66
N GLN A 187 0.65 15.30 3.10
CA GLN A 187 0.42 16.00 4.34
C GLN A 187 0.80 17.46 4.17
N ALA A 188 0.01 18.36 4.76
CA ALA A 188 0.27 19.82 4.72
C ALA A 188 0.48 20.38 3.30
N GLY A 189 -0.21 19.82 2.30
CA GLY A 189 -0.16 20.29 0.91
C GLY A 189 1.03 19.81 0.08
N THR A 190 1.82 18.86 0.59
CA THR A 190 2.92 18.24 -0.16
C THR A 190 3.11 16.78 0.24
N THR A 191 4.09 16.11 -0.36
CA THR A 191 4.50 14.74 -0.11
C THR A 191 6.01 14.68 0.08
N PHE A 192 6.50 13.63 0.73
CA PHE A 192 7.94 13.41 0.85
C PHE A 192 8.62 13.30 -0.53
N ALA A 193 7.95 12.72 -1.53
CA ALA A 193 8.46 12.62 -2.90
C ALA A 193 8.63 13.99 -3.58
N GLU A 194 7.65 14.87 -3.48
CA GLU A 194 7.73 16.24 -4.02
C GLU A 194 8.82 17.06 -3.32
N GLN A 195 8.98 16.90 -2.00
CA GLN A 195 10.07 17.53 -1.24
C GLN A 195 11.45 17.10 -1.73
N LEU A 196 11.63 15.82 -2.06
CA LEU A 196 12.88 15.33 -2.64
C LEU A 196 13.16 15.95 -4.01
N VAL A 197 12.15 16.01 -4.88
CA VAL A 197 12.27 16.68 -6.19
C VAL A 197 12.62 18.17 -6.01
N GLN A 198 11.96 18.86 -5.08
CA GLN A 198 12.27 20.26 -4.75
C GLN A 198 13.70 20.44 -4.24
N ALA A 199 14.24 19.47 -3.50
CA ALA A 199 15.62 19.47 -3.01
C ALA A 199 16.67 19.00 -4.05
N GLY A 200 16.25 18.78 -5.30
CA GLY A 200 17.12 18.32 -6.40
C GLY A 200 17.57 16.86 -6.26
N VAL A 201 16.80 16.03 -5.55
CA VAL A 201 17.08 14.60 -5.37
C VAL A 201 16.32 13.80 -6.42
N GLN A 202 17.03 12.96 -7.16
CA GLN A 202 16.42 12.06 -8.15
C GLN A 202 15.65 10.93 -7.45
N VAL A 203 14.39 10.76 -7.82
CA VAL A 203 13.50 9.68 -7.34
C VAL A 203 13.26 8.64 -8.44
N GLY A 204 12.99 7.41 -8.03
CA GLY A 204 12.75 6.26 -8.90
C GLY A 204 13.29 4.95 -8.32
N TRP A 205 13.06 3.84 -9.03
CA TRP A 205 13.60 2.53 -8.67
C TRP A 205 15.13 2.49 -8.73
N ASN A 206 15.73 3.23 -9.67
CA ASN A 206 17.19 3.30 -9.84
C ASN A 206 17.91 3.90 -8.63
N THR A 207 17.27 4.87 -7.95
CA THR A 207 17.80 5.49 -6.73
C THR A 207 17.25 4.84 -5.46
N ARG A 208 16.41 3.81 -5.59
CA ARG A 208 15.66 3.16 -4.49
C ARG A 208 14.71 4.10 -3.73
N LEU A 209 14.42 5.28 -4.26
CA LEU A 209 13.47 6.25 -3.70
C LEU A 209 12.19 6.20 -4.54
N VAL A 210 11.26 5.31 -4.23
CA VAL A 210 10.12 4.97 -5.09
C VAL A 210 8.85 5.71 -4.65
N PRO A 211 8.37 6.71 -5.43
CA PRO A 211 7.09 7.38 -5.19
C PRO A 211 5.92 6.55 -5.72
N PHE A 212 5.08 6.04 -4.82
CA PHE A 212 3.95 5.18 -5.18
C PHE A 212 2.69 5.96 -5.50
N GLY A 213 2.38 7.03 -4.79
CA GLY A 213 1.22 7.86 -5.06
C GLY A 213 0.99 8.93 -3.99
N PRO A 214 0.18 9.95 -4.30
CA PRO A 214 -0.05 11.06 -3.37
C PRO A 214 -1.03 10.72 -2.24
N GLU A 215 -1.79 9.62 -2.37
CA GLU A 215 -2.80 9.22 -1.39
C GLU A 215 -2.29 8.08 -0.49
N ILE A 216 -2.89 7.95 0.70
CA ILE A 216 -2.56 6.86 1.62
C ILE A 216 -2.87 5.47 1.02
N SER A 217 -3.88 5.40 0.15
CA SER A 217 -4.24 4.16 -0.56
C SER A 217 -3.09 3.58 -1.38
N ALA A 218 -2.13 4.40 -1.82
CA ALA A 218 -0.94 3.94 -2.54
C ALA A 218 0.03 3.12 -1.66
N ALA A 219 -0.16 3.06 -0.33
CA ALA A 219 0.57 2.16 0.55
C ALA A 219 0.39 0.68 0.18
N VAL A 220 -0.72 0.34 -0.49
CA VAL A 220 -0.97 -1.03 -0.99
C VAL A 220 0.08 -1.49 -1.99
N TYR A 221 0.72 -0.58 -2.74
CA TYR A 221 1.77 -0.96 -3.69
C TYR A 221 3.02 -1.48 -2.98
N ALA A 222 3.38 -0.91 -1.82
CA ALA A 222 4.49 -1.39 -1.00
C ALA A 222 4.22 -2.79 -0.42
N LEU A 223 3.05 -2.99 0.17
CA LEU A 223 2.64 -4.26 0.76
C LEU A 223 2.40 -5.33 -0.32
N GLY A 224 1.83 -4.94 -1.45
CA GLY A 224 1.63 -5.78 -2.62
C GLY A 224 2.95 -6.23 -3.25
N PHE A 225 3.98 -5.38 -3.24
CA PHE A 225 5.35 -5.76 -3.63
C PHE A 225 5.90 -6.86 -2.70
N ALA A 226 5.80 -6.68 -1.38
CA ALA A 226 6.23 -7.67 -0.39
C ALA A 226 5.51 -9.02 -0.59
N ASN A 227 4.19 -9.01 -0.77
CA ASN A 227 3.41 -10.21 -1.01
C ASN A 227 3.79 -10.93 -2.31
N ARG A 228 4.12 -10.18 -3.37
CA ARG A 228 4.64 -10.79 -4.60
C ARG A 228 6.00 -11.43 -4.40
N ALA A 229 6.90 -10.84 -3.62
CA ALA A 229 8.18 -11.46 -3.31
C ALA A 229 8.00 -12.81 -2.57
N ALA A 230 7.05 -12.91 -1.64
CA ALA A 230 6.71 -14.17 -0.97
C ALA A 230 6.20 -15.25 -1.94
N MET A 231 5.36 -14.89 -2.91
CA MET A 231 4.85 -15.83 -3.91
C MET A 231 5.91 -16.21 -4.96
N ALA A 232 6.66 -15.22 -5.46
CA ALA A 232 7.60 -15.38 -6.56
C ALA A 232 8.89 -16.10 -6.14
N PHE A 233 9.47 -15.71 -5.00
CA PHE A 233 10.74 -16.25 -4.51
C PHE A 233 10.56 -17.26 -3.39
N GLY A 234 9.61 -17.02 -2.49
CA GLY A 234 9.27 -17.96 -1.42
C GLY A 234 8.46 -19.17 -1.90
N GLY A 235 7.91 -19.13 -3.12
CA GLY A 235 7.07 -20.20 -3.67
C GLY A 235 5.76 -20.41 -2.90
N VAL A 236 5.37 -19.43 -2.06
CA VAL A 236 4.17 -19.53 -1.24
C VAL A 236 2.94 -19.47 -2.13
N LYS A 237 1.98 -20.37 -1.90
CA LYS A 237 0.77 -20.43 -2.72
C LYS A 237 -0.19 -19.30 -2.36
N PRO A 238 -0.84 -18.66 -3.35
CA PRO A 238 -1.90 -17.68 -3.11
C PRO A 238 -3.01 -18.27 -2.21
N GLY A 239 -3.49 -17.48 -1.24
CA GLY A 239 -4.48 -17.89 -0.25
C GLY A 239 -3.89 -18.54 1.02
N ASP A 240 -2.61 -18.93 1.03
CA ASP A 240 -1.91 -19.35 2.26
C ASP A 240 -1.40 -18.12 3.03
N TYR A 241 -2.36 -17.30 3.51
CA TYR A 241 -2.08 -16.02 4.16
C TYR A 241 -1.06 -16.16 5.31
N ARG A 242 -1.13 -17.26 6.06
CA ARG A 242 -0.22 -17.50 7.18
C ARG A 242 1.22 -17.62 6.72
N LYS A 243 1.49 -18.35 5.64
CA LYS A 243 2.85 -18.46 5.09
C LYS A 243 3.30 -17.18 4.39
N ILE A 244 2.38 -16.44 3.75
CA ILE A 244 2.70 -15.14 3.15
C ILE A 244 3.18 -14.15 4.22
N LEU A 245 2.40 -13.97 5.28
CA LEU A 245 2.74 -13.05 6.37
C LEU A 245 4.02 -13.52 7.09
N LEU A 246 4.17 -14.81 7.38
CA LEU A 246 5.37 -15.33 8.02
C LEU A 246 6.63 -15.15 7.15
N TYR A 247 6.52 -15.35 5.83
CA TYR A 247 7.63 -15.09 4.91
C TYR A 247 8.06 -13.62 4.98
N ASN A 248 7.11 -12.69 4.90
CA ASN A 248 7.41 -11.27 4.95
C ASN A 248 8.07 -10.87 6.28
N LYS A 249 7.52 -11.36 7.40
CA LYS A 249 8.09 -11.15 8.75
C LYS A 249 9.55 -11.58 8.87
N ASP A 250 9.93 -12.65 8.18
CA ASP A 250 11.27 -13.26 8.30
C ASP A 250 12.25 -12.86 7.19
N ARG A 251 11.76 -12.29 6.07
CA ARG A 251 12.57 -12.04 4.86
C ARG A 251 12.54 -10.61 4.34
N ILE A 252 11.51 -9.83 4.64
CA ILE A 252 11.36 -8.46 4.13
C ILE A 252 11.27 -7.53 5.33
N PHE A 253 12.41 -7.01 5.78
CA PHE A 253 12.48 -6.14 6.95
C PHE A 253 11.96 -4.73 6.62
N ALA A 254 10.65 -4.58 6.70
CA ALA A 254 9.95 -3.33 6.45
C ALA A 254 9.64 -2.58 7.76
N PHE A 255 9.66 -1.26 7.71
CA PHE A 255 9.11 -0.41 8.77
C PHE A 255 8.42 0.82 8.17
N VAL A 256 7.45 1.37 8.91
CA VAL A 256 6.68 2.54 8.49
C VAL A 256 7.17 3.78 9.25
N ASN A 257 7.48 4.84 8.52
CA ASN A 257 7.75 6.17 9.05
C ASN A 257 6.63 7.13 8.65
N ALA A 258 5.73 7.40 9.59
CA ALA A 258 4.74 8.46 9.41
C ALA A 258 5.38 9.82 9.71
N LEU A 259 5.49 10.68 8.69
CA LEU A 259 5.98 12.04 8.80
C LEU A 259 4.79 13.00 8.71
N GLY A 260 4.40 13.54 9.86
CA GLY A 260 3.23 14.41 10.01
C GLY A 260 2.20 13.88 11.00
N GLU A 261 0.97 14.42 10.92
CA GLU A 261 -0.10 14.03 11.83
C GLU A 261 -0.79 12.74 11.35
N VAL A 262 -0.83 11.73 12.22
CA VAL A 262 -1.46 10.45 11.91
C VAL A 262 -2.98 10.57 12.09
N ASN A 263 -3.70 10.67 10.98
CA ASN A 263 -5.16 10.64 10.97
C ASN A 263 -5.70 9.20 11.12
N ALA A 264 -7.03 9.06 11.22
CA ALA A 264 -7.67 7.76 11.40
C ALA A 264 -7.44 6.80 10.21
N GLU A 265 -7.37 7.30 8.98
CA GLU A 265 -7.16 6.50 7.77
C GLU A 265 -5.74 5.93 7.70
N TRP A 266 -4.75 6.74 8.10
CA TRP A 266 -3.37 6.29 8.26
C TRP A 266 -3.24 5.26 9.39
N ALA A 267 -3.95 5.46 10.52
CA ALA A 267 -3.98 4.49 11.60
C ALA A 267 -4.58 3.14 11.16
N ALA A 268 -5.57 3.15 10.25
CA ALA A 268 -6.16 1.94 9.69
C ALA A 268 -5.18 1.21 8.75
N ASN A 269 -4.50 1.95 7.88
CA ASN A 269 -3.42 1.42 7.04
C ASN A 269 -2.28 0.81 7.86
N ALA A 270 -1.83 1.52 8.90
CA ALA A 270 -0.81 1.04 9.82
C ALA A 270 -1.27 -0.24 10.55
N ALA A 271 -2.54 -0.31 10.98
CA ALA A 271 -3.10 -1.53 11.56
C ALA A 271 -3.07 -2.72 10.58
N GLY A 272 -3.25 -2.45 9.28
CA GLY A 272 -3.05 -3.44 8.22
C GLY A 272 -1.60 -3.92 8.18
N ALA A 273 -0.66 -2.97 8.04
CA ALA A 273 0.77 -3.26 7.95
C ALA A 273 1.33 -4.05 9.14
N ILE A 274 0.79 -3.90 10.37
CA ILE A 274 1.21 -4.68 11.55
C ILE A 274 1.03 -6.20 11.38
N ASN A 275 0.21 -6.66 10.42
CA ASN A 275 0.07 -8.09 10.12
C ASN A 275 1.30 -8.73 9.46
N TRP A 276 2.16 -7.92 8.82
CA TRP A 276 3.37 -8.37 8.12
C TRP A 276 4.53 -8.58 9.09
#